data_AF-A0A081I2K3-F1
#
_entry.id   AF-A0A081I2K3-F1
#
_cell.length_a   1.000
_cell.length_b   1.000
_cell.length_c   1.000
_cell.angle_alpha   90.00
_cell.angle_beta   90.00
_cell.angle_gamma   90.00
#
_symmetry.space_group_name_H-M   'P 1'
#
loop_
_entity.id
_entity.type
_entity.pdbx_description
1 polymer ?
#
loop_
_entity_poly.entity_id
_entity_poly.type
_entity_poly.pdbx_seq_one_letter_code
_entity_poly.pdbx_strand_id
1 'polypeptide(L)'
;MRSGGIRYVVVGLVVLIVAAYIGSIMMYAQGDAVRRLDGITPVVSADEPSATINVEEIQSNYSVLAVNLAFNPGSALLDPKTHHLKEDLSLRVRSSAMPSRHTWTKGMLPGLMSVPLTIAGQIERWPFDQYRSGLIEVEIFYGPDTDRAPAHVPVTFVDHLSGWQLTATRPQADGPYRLQLRRSLSTAAFAIVILGVLITIASLAVFVAVQTARDRRPFQPPMTTWYAAMLFAVVPLRNALPGSPPFGSWVDITVVIWVLVALVASMVLYIGCWWRHLTPPAPAAAPPAEVPAPSGS
;
A
#
# COMPACT_ATOMS: atom_id res chain seq x y z
N MET A 1 -36.23 22.88 -14.78
CA MET A 1 -35.99 22.12 -13.52
C MET A 1 -34.80 21.12 -13.56
N ARG A 2 -34.03 20.97 -14.66
CA ARG A 2 -32.92 20.00 -14.78
C ARG A 2 -31.53 20.47 -14.31
N SER A 3 -31.30 21.78 -14.13
CA SER A 3 -29.96 22.30 -13.77
C SER A 3 -29.62 22.18 -12.29
N GLY A 4 -30.64 22.11 -11.42
CA GLY A 4 -30.45 21.93 -9.97
C GLY A 4 -29.74 20.63 -9.64
N GLY A 5 -30.23 19.50 -10.17
CA GLY A 5 -29.65 18.18 -9.90
C GLY A 5 -28.17 18.05 -10.32
N ILE A 6 -27.79 18.64 -11.46
CA ILE A 6 -26.40 18.62 -11.94
C ILE A 6 -25.49 19.45 -11.03
N ARG A 7 -25.97 20.61 -10.55
CA ARG A 7 -25.22 21.44 -9.60
C ARG A 7 -25.01 20.71 -8.27
N TYR A 8 -26.01 20.01 -7.75
CA TYR A 8 -25.86 19.23 -6.52
C TYR A 8 -24.89 18.05 -6.68
N VAL A 9 -24.86 17.39 -7.84
CA VAL A 9 -23.89 16.33 -8.14
C VAL A 9 -22.46 16.88 -8.22
N VAL A 10 -22.27 18.02 -8.91
CA VAL A 10 -20.95 18.65 -9.02
C VAL A 10 -20.45 19.16 -7.66
N VAL A 11 -21.32 19.83 -6.89
CA VAL A 11 -20.96 20.28 -5.54
C VAL A 11 -20.67 19.09 -4.62
N GLY A 12 -21.46 18.03 -4.70
CA GLY A 12 -21.22 16.79 -3.94
C GLY A 12 -19.86 16.16 -4.26
N LEU A 13 -19.49 16.09 -5.55
CA LEU A 13 -18.19 15.58 -5.99
C LEU A 13 -17.03 16.46 -5.49
N VAL A 14 -17.14 17.77 -5.61
CA VAL A 14 -16.11 18.72 -5.15
C VAL A 14 -15.93 18.63 -3.63
N VAL A 15 -17.04 18.58 -2.88
CA VAL A 15 -16.99 18.41 -1.42
C VAL A 15 -16.36 17.08 -1.03
N LEU A 16 -16.67 15.99 -1.74
CA LEU A 16 -16.06 14.68 -1.49
C LEU A 16 -14.56 14.70 -1.76
N ILE A 17 -14.11 15.34 -2.85
CA ILE A 17 -12.67 15.48 -3.17
C ILE A 17 -11.96 16.32 -2.11
N VAL A 18 -12.55 17.44 -1.70
CA VAL A 18 -11.98 18.32 -0.66
C VAL A 18 -11.94 17.62 0.70
N ALA A 19 -13.00 16.88 1.06
CA ALA A 19 -13.03 16.09 2.29
C ALA A 19 -12.00 14.96 2.27
N ALA A 20 -11.86 14.25 1.13
CA ALA A 20 -10.84 13.22 0.95
C ALA A 20 -9.42 13.81 1.03
N TYR A 21 -9.19 15.00 0.46
CA TYR A 21 -7.92 15.71 0.52
C TYR A 21 -7.57 16.14 1.96
N ILE A 22 -8.49 16.81 2.66
CA ILE A 22 -8.28 17.23 4.05
C ILE A 22 -8.10 16.00 4.97
N GLY A 23 -8.91 14.96 4.77
CA GLY A 23 -8.78 13.69 5.50
C GLY A 23 -7.42 13.03 5.27
N SER A 24 -6.94 12.99 4.03
CA SER A 24 -5.61 12.48 3.69
C SER A 24 -4.50 13.27 4.39
N ILE A 25 -4.58 14.60 4.43
CA ILE A 25 -3.59 15.45 5.11
C ILE A 25 -3.61 15.23 6.62
N MET A 26 -4.78 15.19 7.24
CA MET A 26 -4.90 14.94 8.67
C MET A 26 -4.36 13.56 9.06
N MET A 27 -4.66 12.53 8.27
CA MET A 27 -4.16 11.18 8.51
C MET A 27 -2.64 11.11 8.34
N TYR A 28 -2.10 11.79 7.32
CA TYR A 28 -0.66 11.88 7.09
C TYR A 28 0.05 12.57 8.26
N ALA A 29 -0.46 13.73 8.69
CA ALA A 29 0.12 14.49 9.81
C ALA A 29 0.10 13.71 11.15
N GLN A 30 -0.80 12.75 11.31
CA GLN A 30 -0.87 11.87 12.49
C GLN A 30 0.06 10.64 12.40
N GLY A 31 0.54 10.29 11.20
CA GLY A 31 1.34 9.08 10.95
C GLY A 31 2.85 9.22 11.17
N ASP A 32 3.38 10.45 11.19
CA ASP A 32 4.84 10.72 11.17
C ASP A 32 5.51 10.80 12.56
N ALA A 33 4.79 10.58 13.66
CA ALA A 33 5.44 10.46 14.96
C ALA A 33 6.23 9.14 14.99
N VAL A 34 7.57 9.21 14.88
CA VAL A 34 8.49 8.08 15.13
C VAL A 34 8.13 7.48 16.48
N ARG A 35 7.32 6.44 16.44
CA ARG A 35 6.73 5.87 17.64
C ARG A 35 7.73 4.83 18.11
N ARG A 36 8.61 5.23 19.02
CA ARG A 36 9.22 4.23 19.90
C ARG A 36 8.07 3.42 20.48
N LEU A 37 8.21 2.10 20.43
CA LEU A 37 7.19 1.20 20.92
C LEU A 37 7.16 1.29 22.45
N ASP A 38 6.47 2.30 22.96
CA ASP A 38 6.43 2.80 24.35
C ASP A 38 5.99 1.78 25.41
N GLY A 39 5.75 0.52 25.05
CA GLY A 39 5.35 -0.53 25.98
C GLY A 39 6.45 -1.52 26.34
N ILE A 40 7.57 -1.55 25.62
CA ILE A 40 8.56 -2.65 25.73
C ILE A 40 10.01 -2.14 25.64
N THR A 41 10.27 -0.92 26.09
CA THR A 41 11.62 -0.48 26.44
C THR A 41 11.90 -0.86 27.88
N PRO A 42 12.58 -1.98 28.16
CA PRO A 42 13.14 -2.17 29.49
C PRO A 42 14.03 -0.96 29.81
N VAL A 43 13.92 -0.43 31.02
CA VAL A 43 14.88 0.57 31.51
C VAL A 43 16.19 -0.18 31.75
N VAL A 44 17.02 -0.26 30.72
CA VAL A 44 18.32 -0.92 30.81
C VAL A 44 19.32 0.08 31.35
N SER A 45 19.99 -0.28 32.44
CA SER A 45 21.08 0.53 32.99
C SER A 45 22.23 0.57 31.98
N ALA A 46 22.99 1.67 31.92
CA ALA A 46 24.12 1.80 30.97
C ALA A 46 25.20 0.69 31.12
N ASP A 47 25.21 0.02 32.28
CA ASP A 47 26.11 -1.09 32.58
C ASP A 47 25.67 -2.44 31.99
N GLU A 48 24.40 -2.58 31.59
CA GLU A 48 23.84 -3.83 31.10
C GLU A 48 23.83 -3.89 29.55
N PRO A 49 24.02 -5.09 28.96
CA PRO A 49 23.95 -5.27 27.52
C PRO A 49 22.52 -5.02 27.02
N SER A 50 22.37 -4.25 25.95
CA SER A 50 21.10 -3.99 25.28
C SER A 50 21.23 -4.12 23.76
N ALA A 51 20.11 -4.43 23.12
CA ALA A 51 20.01 -4.56 21.68
C ALA A 51 18.95 -3.58 21.16
N THR A 52 19.26 -2.85 20.10
CA THR A 52 18.29 -2.00 19.40
C THR A 52 18.08 -2.54 18.00
N ILE A 53 16.84 -2.91 17.67
CA ILE A 53 16.45 -3.35 16.33
C ILE A 53 15.79 -2.16 15.62
N ASN A 54 16.46 -1.68 14.59
CA ASN A 54 15.94 -0.70 13.65
C ASN A 54 15.28 -1.44 12.50
N VAL A 55 13.99 -1.20 12.29
CA VAL A 55 13.25 -1.81 11.18
C VAL A 55 13.33 -0.90 9.97
N GLU A 56 13.98 -1.35 8.90
CA GLU A 56 14.33 -0.49 7.76
C GLU A 56 13.42 -0.69 6.56
N GLU A 57 13.23 -1.94 6.13
CA GLU A 57 12.52 -2.22 4.88
C GLU A 57 11.78 -3.56 4.92
N ILE A 58 10.65 -3.62 4.22
CA ILE A 58 9.98 -4.87 3.85
C ILE A 58 10.33 -5.17 2.39
N GLN A 59 10.91 -6.33 2.11
CA GLN A 59 11.22 -6.72 0.74
C GLN A 59 9.94 -6.79 -0.12
N SER A 60 10.07 -6.55 -1.43
CA SER A 60 8.93 -6.43 -2.35
C SER A 60 8.04 -7.69 -2.44
N ASN A 61 8.54 -8.85 -2.01
CA ASN A 61 7.78 -10.10 -1.94
C ASN A 61 7.04 -10.29 -0.60
N TYR A 62 7.14 -9.34 0.32
CA TYR A 62 6.47 -9.31 1.63
C TYR A 62 6.70 -10.56 2.49
N SER A 63 7.85 -11.21 2.31
CA SER A 63 8.25 -12.41 3.05
C SER A 63 9.41 -12.16 4.02
N VAL A 64 10.16 -11.08 3.80
CA VAL A 64 11.34 -10.72 4.59
C VAL A 64 11.24 -9.27 5.03
N LEU A 65 11.44 -9.07 6.32
CA LEU A 65 11.64 -7.79 6.98
C LEU A 65 13.13 -7.61 7.24
N ALA A 66 13.75 -6.64 6.58
CA ALA A 66 15.14 -6.27 6.80
C ALA A 66 15.23 -5.40 8.05
N VAL A 67 15.98 -5.88 9.05
CA VAL A 67 16.23 -5.13 10.27
C VAL A 67 17.71 -5.00 10.53
N ASN A 68 18.11 -3.85 11.06
CA ASN A 68 19.47 -3.61 11.53
C ASN A 68 19.50 -3.67 13.06
N LEU A 69 20.26 -4.62 13.57
CA LEU A 69 20.47 -4.83 14.99
C LEU A 69 21.75 -4.09 15.40
N ALA A 70 21.59 -3.06 16.22
CA ALA A 70 22.66 -2.38 16.92
C ALA A 70 22.83 -3.02 18.30
N PHE A 71 23.96 -3.66 18.54
CA PHE A 71 24.27 -4.24 19.84
C PHE A 71 25.04 -3.24 20.69
N ASN A 72 24.53 -2.94 21.88
CA ASN A 72 25.23 -2.16 22.90
C ASN A 72 25.70 -3.10 24.02
N PRO A 73 27.01 -3.37 24.14
CA PRO A 73 27.55 -4.30 25.11
C PRO A 73 27.45 -3.82 26.57
N GLY A 74 27.20 -2.54 26.83
CA GLY A 74 27.21 -1.95 28.18
C GLY A 74 28.63 -1.77 28.75
N SER A 75 28.79 -0.86 29.71
CA SER A 75 30.12 -0.55 30.27
C SER A 75 30.80 -1.71 31.00
N ALA A 76 30.04 -2.68 31.51
CA ALA A 76 30.59 -3.88 32.15
C ALA A 76 31.46 -4.72 31.20
N LEU A 77 31.09 -4.81 29.91
CA LEU A 77 31.77 -5.61 28.90
C LEU A 77 32.85 -4.85 28.10
N LEU A 78 32.96 -3.53 28.32
CA LEU A 78 33.93 -2.66 27.65
C LEU A 78 35.11 -2.30 28.56
N ASP A 79 36.33 -2.29 28.01
CA ASP A 79 37.52 -1.80 28.70
C ASP A 79 37.39 -0.28 28.97
N PRO A 80 37.56 0.19 30.23
CA PRO A 80 37.43 1.60 30.58
C PRO A 80 38.36 2.56 29.81
N LYS A 81 39.49 2.05 29.27
CA LYS A 81 40.48 2.88 28.56
C LYS A 81 40.24 2.87 27.06
N THR A 82 40.09 1.68 26.47
CA THR A 82 39.98 1.54 25.01
C THR A 82 38.54 1.58 24.52
N HIS A 83 37.55 1.42 25.41
CA HIS A 83 36.13 1.28 25.07
C HIS A 83 35.83 0.11 24.11
N HIS A 84 36.74 -0.86 24.04
CA HIS A 84 36.58 -2.07 23.22
C HIS A 84 36.16 -3.26 24.09
N LEU A 85 35.63 -4.31 23.46
CA LEU A 85 35.22 -5.53 24.17
C LEU A 85 36.38 -6.16 24.97
N LYS A 86 36.10 -6.50 26.25
CA LYS A 86 37.06 -7.17 27.16
C LYS A 86 37.27 -8.65 26.82
N GLU A 87 36.27 -9.28 26.23
CA GLU A 87 36.21 -10.71 25.93
C GLU A 87 35.55 -10.97 24.58
N ASP A 88 35.68 -12.19 24.08
CA ASP A 88 34.98 -12.63 22.86
C ASP A 88 33.49 -12.75 23.16
N LEU A 89 32.65 -12.34 22.22
CA LEU A 89 31.20 -12.32 22.38
C LEU A 89 30.52 -12.85 21.13
N SER A 90 29.50 -13.69 21.29
CA SER A 90 28.68 -14.11 20.17
C SER A 90 27.20 -13.82 20.42
N LEU A 91 26.59 -13.12 19.47
CA LEU A 91 25.18 -12.79 19.47
C LEU A 91 24.46 -13.77 18.54
N ARG A 92 23.43 -14.42 19.06
CA ARG A 92 22.57 -15.31 18.28
C ARG A 92 21.19 -14.70 18.21
N VAL A 93 20.72 -14.49 16.99
CA VAL A 93 19.34 -14.12 16.74
C VAL A 93 18.62 -15.37 16.24
N ARG A 94 17.72 -15.90 17.08
CA ARG A 94 16.82 -16.97 16.65
C ARG A 94 15.70 -16.34 15.84
N SER A 95 15.71 -16.63 14.55
CA SER A 95 14.65 -16.36 13.59
C SER A 95 14.17 -17.68 13.05
N SER A 96 12.85 -17.85 12.90
CA SER A 96 12.26 -19.10 12.41
C SER A 96 12.68 -19.46 10.99
N ALA A 97 13.16 -18.50 10.20
CA ALA A 97 13.59 -18.75 8.83
C ALA A 97 15.10 -18.83 8.65
N MET A 98 15.85 -17.96 9.32
CA MET A 98 17.29 -17.89 9.13
C MET A 98 17.97 -17.52 10.45
N PRO A 99 18.35 -18.51 11.26
CA PRO A 99 19.13 -18.26 12.47
C PRO A 99 20.45 -17.59 12.08
N SER A 100 20.75 -16.45 12.69
CA SER A 100 22.03 -15.78 12.49
C SER A 100 22.85 -15.82 13.77
N ARG A 101 24.14 -16.09 13.63
CA ARG A 101 25.12 -15.94 14.71
C ARG A 101 26.18 -14.97 14.22
N HIS A 102 26.46 -13.97 15.03
CA HIS A 102 27.51 -13.01 14.78
C HIS A 102 28.50 -13.04 15.94
N THR A 103 29.78 -13.07 15.64
CA THR A 103 30.86 -13.24 16.62
C THR A 103 31.81 -12.05 16.56
N TRP A 104 32.12 -11.47 17.71
CA TRP A 104 33.16 -10.47 17.86
C TRP A 104 34.28 -11.02 18.75
N THR A 105 35.52 -10.76 18.36
CA THR A 105 36.69 -11.05 19.18
C THR A 105 36.97 -9.87 20.12
N LYS A 106 37.70 -10.17 21.20
CA LYS A 106 38.25 -9.19 22.12
C LYS A 106 38.94 -8.05 21.36
N GLY A 107 38.72 -6.82 21.84
CA GLY A 107 39.31 -5.62 21.25
C GLY A 107 38.56 -5.08 20.02
N MET A 108 37.47 -5.71 19.57
CA MET A 108 36.57 -5.12 18.57
C MET A 108 35.46 -4.29 19.22
N LEU A 109 34.89 -3.37 18.44
CA LEU A 109 33.67 -2.65 18.78
C LEU A 109 32.50 -3.27 18.01
N PRO A 110 31.39 -3.66 18.68
CA PRO A 110 30.22 -4.18 17.99
C PRO A 110 29.66 -3.17 16.98
N GLY A 111 29.48 -3.63 15.74
CA GLY A 111 28.88 -2.85 14.67
C GLY A 111 27.38 -3.11 14.48
N LEU A 112 26.79 -2.43 13.52
CA LEU A 112 25.44 -2.73 13.01
C LEU A 112 25.47 -4.04 12.23
N MET A 113 24.49 -4.92 12.45
CA MET A 113 24.31 -6.12 11.64
C MET A 113 22.93 -6.17 11.01
N SER A 114 22.88 -6.53 9.73
CA SER A 114 21.61 -6.76 9.04
C SER A 114 21.12 -8.18 9.28
N VAL A 115 19.91 -8.32 9.78
CA VAL A 115 19.27 -9.61 10.06
C VAL A 115 17.97 -9.70 9.28
N PRO A 116 17.84 -10.64 8.34
CA PRO A 116 16.56 -10.88 7.67
C PRO A 116 15.61 -11.61 8.63
N LEU A 117 14.46 -11.01 8.90
CA LEU A 117 13.40 -11.63 9.67
C LEU A 117 12.28 -12.08 8.74
N THR A 118 11.88 -13.34 8.82
CA THR A 118 10.74 -13.79 8.02
C THR A 118 9.43 -13.33 8.62
N ILE A 119 8.60 -12.83 7.71
CA ILE A 119 7.26 -12.38 7.98
C ILE A 119 6.27 -13.22 7.18
N ALA A 120 5.13 -13.49 7.79
CA ALA A 120 3.99 -14.10 7.13
C ALA A 120 2.82 -13.12 7.21
N GLY A 121 2.14 -12.91 6.09
CA GLY A 121 0.99 -12.02 6.02
C GLY A 121 0.02 -12.41 4.93
N GLN A 122 -1.09 -11.69 4.92
CA GLN A 122 -2.20 -11.89 3.97
C GLN A 122 -2.24 -10.70 3.03
N ILE A 123 -1.31 -10.68 2.09
CA ILE A 123 -1.18 -9.59 1.12
C ILE A 123 -2.43 -9.47 0.24
N GLU A 124 -3.20 -10.54 0.11
CA GLU A 124 -4.45 -10.58 -0.64
C GLU A 124 -5.48 -9.60 -0.08
N ARG A 125 -5.42 -9.27 1.22
CA ARG A 125 -6.36 -8.37 1.92
C ARG A 125 -5.95 -6.90 1.90
N TRP A 126 -5.01 -6.53 1.04
CA TRP A 126 -4.63 -5.14 0.80
C TRP A 126 -5.86 -4.23 0.61
N PRO A 127 -5.91 -3.01 1.17
CA PRO A 127 -4.88 -2.32 1.95
C PRO A 127 -4.94 -2.56 3.47
N PHE A 128 -5.80 -3.49 3.92
CA PHE A 128 -5.96 -3.85 5.34
C PHE A 128 -5.16 -5.10 5.71
N ASP A 129 -4.08 -5.34 4.97
CA ASP A 129 -3.15 -6.45 5.14
C ASP A 129 -2.41 -6.36 6.48
N GLN A 130 -2.14 -7.53 7.04
CA GLN A 130 -1.44 -7.68 8.31
C GLN A 130 -0.32 -8.69 8.14
N TYR A 131 0.86 -8.36 8.66
CA TYR A 131 2.03 -9.21 8.65
C TYR A 131 2.48 -9.47 10.08
N ARG A 132 3.05 -10.65 10.31
CA ARG A 132 3.57 -11.06 11.60
C ARG A 132 4.94 -11.68 11.39
N SER A 133 5.91 -11.31 12.21
CA SER A 133 7.19 -12.00 12.24
C SER A 133 7.07 -13.36 12.92
N GLY A 134 8.05 -14.22 12.66
CA GLY A 134 8.38 -15.32 13.56
C GLY A 134 8.68 -14.83 14.99
N LEU A 135 8.85 -15.78 15.90
CA LEU A 135 9.36 -15.49 17.24
C LEU A 135 10.83 -15.04 17.11
N ILE A 136 11.16 -13.92 17.75
CA ILE A 136 12.48 -13.30 17.73
C ILE A 136 13.06 -13.39 19.12
N GLU A 137 14.24 -13.99 19.22
CA GLU A 137 14.97 -14.10 20.46
C GLU A 137 16.43 -13.71 20.22
N VAL A 138 16.96 -12.88 21.10
CA VAL A 138 18.34 -12.39 21.02
C VAL A 138 19.06 -12.90 22.26
N GLU A 139 20.00 -13.81 22.04
CA GLU A 139 20.82 -14.43 23.09
C GLU A 139 22.28 -14.00 22.93
N ILE A 140 22.93 -13.66 24.04
CA ILE A 140 24.39 -13.45 24.10
C ILE A 140 25.05 -14.68 24.70
N PHE A 141 26.15 -15.11 24.08
CA PHE A 141 27.10 -16.06 24.62
C PHE A 141 28.43 -15.37 24.87
N TYR A 142 29.04 -15.67 26.02
CA TYR A 142 30.30 -15.09 26.47
C TYR A 142 31.43 -16.07 26.22
N GLY A 143 32.49 -15.63 25.54
CA GLY A 143 33.65 -16.45 25.19
C GLY A 143 33.44 -17.41 24.01
N PRO A 144 34.49 -18.17 23.64
CA PRO A 144 34.44 -19.17 22.59
C PRO A 144 33.67 -20.45 22.99
N ASP A 145 33.59 -20.74 24.30
CA ASP A 145 32.87 -21.88 24.85
C ASP A 145 31.42 -21.52 25.18
N THR A 146 30.49 -22.37 24.74
CA THR A 146 29.04 -22.19 24.95
C THR A 146 28.60 -22.68 26.34
N ASP A 147 29.55 -22.87 27.27
CA ASP A 147 29.33 -23.50 28.58
C ASP A 147 28.62 -22.58 29.58
N ARG A 148 28.69 -21.26 29.37
CA ARG A 148 27.91 -20.30 30.17
C ARG A 148 26.48 -20.23 29.62
N ALA A 149 25.49 -20.30 30.52
CA ALA A 149 24.09 -20.14 30.15
C ALA A 149 23.89 -18.83 29.37
N PRO A 150 23.22 -18.86 28.20
CA PRO A 150 22.99 -17.66 27.41
C PRO A 150 22.19 -16.64 28.21
N ALA A 151 22.61 -15.38 28.14
CA ALA A 151 21.85 -14.28 28.72
C ALA A 151 20.89 -13.72 27.67
N HIS A 152 19.64 -13.48 28.06
CA HIS A 152 18.67 -12.79 27.22
C HIS A 152 18.97 -11.30 27.19
N VAL A 153 19.01 -10.73 25.99
CA VAL A 153 19.25 -9.29 25.83
C VAL A 153 17.93 -8.56 25.78
N PRO A 154 17.72 -7.51 26.57
CA PRO A 154 16.63 -6.59 26.36
C PRO A 154 16.71 -5.97 24.95
N VAL A 155 15.62 -6.09 24.18
CA VAL A 155 15.53 -5.58 22.79
C VAL A 155 14.60 -4.38 22.73
N THR A 156 15.11 -3.25 22.27
CA THR A 156 14.34 -2.06 21.92
C THR A 156 14.06 -2.04 20.43
N PHE A 157 12.82 -1.77 20.03
CA PHE A 157 12.44 -1.67 18.62
C PHE A 157 12.23 -0.21 18.24
N VAL A 158 12.88 0.20 17.15
CA VAL A 158 12.72 1.53 16.56
C VAL A 158 12.15 1.36 15.16
N ASP A 159 11.01 2.00 14.92
CA ASP A 159 10.31 1.97 13.64
C ASP A 159 10.80 3.09 12.73
N HIS A 160 11.38 2.73 11.59
CA HIS A 160 11.72 3.65 10.50
C HIS A 160 10.93 3.34 9.22
N LEU A 161 9.93 2.44 9.27
CA LEU A 161 9.13 2.09 8.11
C LEU A 161 8.07 3.15 7.84
N SER A 162 8.31 3.99 6.83
CA SER A 162 7.30 4.94 6.37
C SER A 162 6.06 4.22 5.82
N GLY A 163 4.87 4.65 6.26
CA GLY A 163 3.60 4.08 5.80
C GLY A 163 3.22 2.74 6.44
N TRP A 164 3.95 2.33 7.48
CA TRP A 164 3.63 1.15 8.30
C TRP A 164 3.41 1.55 9.75
N GLN A 165 2.70 0.70 10.45
CA GLN A 165 2.55 0.74 11.88
C GLN A 165 3.11 -0.58 12.43
N LEU A 166 4.26 -0.48 13.08
CA LEU A 166 4.85 -1.59 13.80
C LEU A 166 4.21 -1.73 15.19
N THR A 167 4.07 -2.95 15.68
CA THR A 167 3.70 -3.24 17.06
C THR A 167 4.48 -4.46 17.53
N ALA A 168 5.34 -4.27 18.53
CA ALA A 168 6.00 -5.38 19.21
C ALA A 168 5.08 -5.93 20.31
N THR A 169 4.98 -7.25 20.38
CA THR A 169 4.24 -7.96 21.43
C THR A 169 5.10 -9.06 22.01
N ARG A 170 5.00 -9.30 23.32
CA ARG A 170 5.58 -10.49 23.96
C ARG A 170 4.43 -11.41 24.40
N PRO A 171 4.35 -12.66 23.90
CA PRO A 171 3.30 -13.60 24.30
C PRO A 171 3.40 -14.00 25.78
N GLN A 172 4.58 -13.90 26.38
CA GLN A 172 4.89 -14.22 27.77
C GLN A 172 5.88 -13.17 28.30
N ALA A 173 5.87 -12.85 29.60
CA ALA A 173 6.63 -11.73 30.17
C ALA A 173 8.15 -11.79 29.85
N ASP A 174 8.74 -12.99 29.92
CA ASP A 174 10.12 -13.32 29.52
C ASP A 174 10.20 -14.15 28.22
N GLY A 175 9.15 -14.11 27.40
CA GLY A 175 9.09 -14.85 26.15
C GLY A 175 9.71 -14.12 24.96
N PRO A 176 9.89 -14.82 23.83
CA PRO A 176 10.41 -14.23 22.59
C PRO A 176 9.47 -13.14 22.06
N TYR A 177 10.05 -12.14 21.40
CA TYR A 177 9.31 -11.04 20.80
C TYR A 177 8.61 -11.48 19.52
N ARG A 178 7.45 -10.90 19.25
CA ARG A 178 6.76 -11.01 17.96
C ARG A 178 6.39 -9.63 17.46
N LEU A 179 6.83 -9.32 16.25
CA LEU A 179 6.47 -8.10 15.55
C LEU A 179 5.18 -8.32 14.76
N GLN A 180 4.31 -7.34 14.82
CA GLN A 180 3.13 -7.22 13.98
C GLN A 180 3.26 -5.94 13.17
N LEU A 181 3.06 -6.04 11.86
CA LEU A 181 3.12 -4.93 10.94
C LEU A 181 1.76 -4.78 10.27
N ARG A 182 1.27 -3.55 10.22
CA ARG A 182 0.06 -3.17 9.49
C ARG A 182 0.35 -1.92 8.69
N ARG A 183 -0.37 -1.69 7.59
CA ARG A 183 -0.25 -0.41 6.88
C ARG A 183 -0.74 0.71 7.77
N SER A 184 -0.07 1.85 7.72
CA SER A 184 -0.52 3.04 8.42
C SER A 184 -1.87 3.49 7.85
N LEU A 185 -2.64 4.18 8.69
CA LEU A 185 -3.94 4.69 8.28
C LEU A 185 -3.81 5.76 7.17
N SER A 186 -2.71 6.51 7.15
CA SER A 186 -2.39 7.47 6.08
C SER A 186 -2.17 6.79 4.73
N THR A 187 -1.42 5.68 4.71
CA THR A 187 -1.19 4.88 3.51
C THR A 187 -2.48 4.23 3.02
N ALA A 188 -3.32 3.72 3.92
CA ALA A 188 -4.64 3.20 3.58
C ALA A 188 -5.58 4.29 3.03
N ALA A 189 -5.56 5.50 3.59
CA ALA A 189 -6.35 6.63 3.08
C ALA A 189 -5.91 7.04 1.66
N PHE A 190 -4.60 7.15 1.42
CA PHE A 190 -4.06 7.45 0.10
C PHE A 190 -4.46 6.40 -0.94
N ALA A 191 -4.41 5.12 -0.58
CA ALA A 191 -4.91 4.02 -1.39
C ALA A 191 -6.40 4.19 -1.77
N ILE A 192 -7.26 4.53 -0.79
CA ILE A 192 -8.69 4.74 -1.03
C ILE A 192 -8.93 5.90 -2.00
N VAL A 193 -8.15 6.97 -1.91
CA VAL A 193 -8.24 8.11 -2.85
C VAL A 193 -7.95 7.67 -4.28
N ILE A 194 -6.88 6.90 -4.51
CA ILE A 194 -6.54 6.38 -5.85
C ILE A 194 -7.67 5.49 -6.39
N LEU A 195 -8.22 4.61 -5.55
CA LEU A 195 -9.37 3.78 -5.94
C LEU A 195 -10.61 4.62 -6.27
N GLY A 196 -10.86 5.69 -5.50
CA GLY A 196 -11.90 6.66 -5.79
C GLY A 196 -11.73 7.33 -7.15
N VAL A 197 -10.50 7.69 -7.53
CA VAL A 197 -10.17 8.25 -8.85
C VAL A 197 -10.48 7.23 -9.96
N LEU A 198 -10.05 5.97 -9.80
CA LEU A 198 -10.34 4.89 -10.77
C LEU A 198 -11.85 4.69 -10.98
N ILE A 199 -12.61 4.61 -9.88
CA ILE A 199 -14.08 4.47 -9.92
C ILE A 199 -14.73 5.70 -10.56
N THR A 200 -14.23 6.90 -10.27
CA THR A 200 -14.76 8.16 -10.83
C THR A 200 -14.55 8.20 -12.33
N ILE A 201 -13.36 7.83 -12.82
CA ILE A 201 -13.06 7.75 -14.25
C ILE A 201 -13.98 6.75 -14.96
N ALA A 202 -14.15 5.55 -14.40
CA ALA A 202 -15.09 4.56 -14.96
C ALA A 202 -16.55 5.07 -14.97
N SER A 203 -16.98 5.72 -13.90
CA SER A 203 -18.34 6.26 -13.79
C SER A 203 -18.60 7.38 -14.80
N LEU A 204 -17.62 8.28 -15.00
CA LEU A 204 -17.66 9.33 -16.01
C LEU A 204 -17.74 8.75 -17.42
N ALA A 205 -16.94 7.72 -17.71
CA ALA A 205 -16.97 7.01 -18.97
C ALA A 205 -18.35 6.41 -19.25
N VAL A 206 -18.93 5.67 -18.29
CA VAL A 206 -20.28 5.11 -18.43
C VAL A 206 -21.32 6.22 -18.61
N PHE A 207 -21.22 7.31 -17.84
CA PHE A 207 -22.14 8.44 -17.95
C PHE A 207 -22.11 9.08 -19.34
N VAL A 208 -20.92 9.33 -19.90
CA VAL A 208 -20.79 9.89 -21.24
C VAL A 208 -21.35 8.93 -22.29
N ALA A 209 -20.99 7.64 -22.23
CA ALA A 209 -21.51 6.62 -23.15
C ALA A 209 -23.04 6.55 -23.13
N VAL A 210 -23.66 6.55 -21.94
CA VAL A 210 -25.12 6.49 -21.79
C VAL A 210 -25.80 7.76 -22.32
N GLN A 211 -25.20 8.95 -22.14
CA GLN A 211 -25.78 10.18 -22.68
C GLN A 211 -25.71 10.24 -24.20
N THR A 212 -24.63 9.74 -24.80
CA THR A 212 -24.52 9.60 -26.26
C THR A 212 -25.52 8.57 -26.79
N ALA A 213 -25.71 7.45 -26.09
CA ALA A 213 -26.71 6.44 -26.46
C ALA A 213 -28.16 6.94 -26.37
N ARG A 214 -28.43 7.96 -25.56
CA ARG A 214 -29.75 8.59 -25.41
C ARG A 214 -30.00 9.75 -26.38
N ASP A 215 -29.16 9.90 -27.42
CA ASP A 215 -29.23 10.97 -28.42
C ASP A 215 -29.22 12.39 -27.81
N ARG A 216 -28.72 12.54 -26.56
CA ARG A 216 -28.67 13.83 -25.85
C ARG A 216 -27.48 14.69 -26.27
N ARG A 217 -26.44 14.07 -26.82
CA ARG A 217 -25.19 14.70 -27.23
C ARG A 217 -24.71 14.08 -28.55
N PRO A 218 -24.20 14.88 -29.50
CA PRO A 218 -23.69 14.35 -30.76
C PRO A 218 -22.43 13.51 -30.52
N PHE A 219 -22.23 12.50 -31.38
CA PHE A 219 -20.99 11.74 -31.44
C PHE A 219 -19.82 12.65 -31.82
N GLN A 220 -18.67 12.46 -31.17
CA GLN A 220 -17.45 13.19 -31.43
C GLN A 220 -16.30 12.17 -31.58
N PRO A 221 -15.67 12.06 -32.77
CA PRO A 221 -14.55 11.15 -32.98
C PRO A 221 -13.42 11.24 -31.93
N PRO A 222 -13.07 12.42 -31.37
CA PRO A 222 -12.07 12.52 -30.29
C PRO A 222 -12.42 11.77 -28.99
N MET A 223 -13.67 11.36 -28.78
CA MET A 223 -14.05 10.66 -27.55
C MET A 223 -13.58 9.20 -27.55
N THR A 224 -13.39 8.57 -28.71
CA THR A 224 -12.84 7.20 -28.77
C THR A 224 -11.39 7.19 -28.32
N THR A 225 -10.59 8.19 -28.69
CA THR A 225 -9.20 8.31 -28.21
C THR A 225 -9.14 8.60 -26.72
N TRP A 226 -10.11 9.35 -26.17
CA TRP A 226 -10.22 9.59 -24.73
C TRP A 226 -10.50 8.31 -23.93
N TYR A 227 -11.44 7.47 -24.35
CA TYR A 227 -11.68 6.16 -23.71
C TYR A 227 -10.45 5.24 -23.79
N ALA A 228 -9.75 5.24 -24.94
CA ALA A 228 -8.52 4.48 -25.10
C ALA A 228 -7.43 4.96 -24.12
N ALA A 229 -7.25 6.28 -24.00
CA ALA A 229 -6.32 6.86 -23.04
C ALA A 229 -6.67 6.50 -21.60
N MET A 230 -7.95 6.48 -21.23
CA MET A 230 -8.40 6.06 -19.90
C MET A 230 -8.05 4.59 -19.62
N LEU A 231 -8.27 3.69 -20.58
CA LEU A 231 -7.90 2.28 -20.45
C LEU A 231 -6.40 2.11 -20.19
N PHE A 232 -5.56 2.84 -20.91
CA PHE A 232 -4.12 2.81 -20.69
C PHE A 232 -3.69 3.46 -19.37
N ALA A 233 -4.43 4.46 -18.88
CA ALA A 233 -4.14 5.14 -17.62
C ALA A 233 -4.45 4.29 -16.37
N VAL A 234 -5.36 3.31 -16.48
CA VAL A 234 -5.72 2.44 -15.34
C VAL A 234 -4.52 1.66 -14.81
N VAL A 235 -3.66 1.12 -15.69
CA VAL A 235 -2.53 0.27 -15.29
C VAL A 235 -1.48 1.05 -14.48
N PRO A 236 -0.97 2.21 -14.93
CA PRO A 236 -0.08 3.04 -14.13
C PRO A 236 -0.70 3.46 -12.80
N LEU A 237 -1.99 3.82 -12.79
CA LEU A 237 -2.66 4.27 -11.57
C LEU A 237 -2.84 3.13 -10.55
N ARG A 238 -3.12 1.91 -11.01
CA ARG A 238 -3.12 0.70 -10.17
C ARG A 238 -1.73 0.38 -9.64
N ASN A 239 -0.68 0.59 -10.42
CA ASN A 239 0.70 0.35 -9.99
C ASN A 239 1.22 1.44 -9.03
N ALA A 240 0.59 2.61 -9.01
CA ALA A 240 0.86 3.67 -8.04
C ALA A 240 0.22 3.41 -6.66
N LEU A 241 -0.53 2.31 -6.49
CA LEU A 241 -1.05 1.91 -5.19
C LEU A 241 0.12 1.64 -4.22
N PRO A 242 0.02 2.05 -2.95
CA PRO A 242 1.09 1.87 -1.98
C PRO A 242 1.61 0.43 -1.86
N GLY A 243 2.91 0.29 -2.08
CA GLY A 243 3.59 -1.00 -2.04
C GLY A 243 3.23 -1.94 -3.19
N SER A 244 2.59 -1.43 -4.25
CA SER A 244 2.28 -2.13 -5.51
C SER A 244 1.85 -3.58 -5.29
N PRO A 245 0.62 -3.80 -4.78
CA PRO A 245 0.17 -5.14 -4.43
C PRO A 245 0.31 -6.11 -5.62
N PRO A 246 0.63 -7.39 -5.38
CA PRO A 246 0.69 -8.40 -6.43
C PRO A 246 -0.60 -8.45 -7.24
N PHE A 247 -0.49 -8.76 -8.52
CA PHE A 247 -1.67 -8.98 -9.36
C PHE A 247 -2.50 -10.13 -8.79
N GLY A 248 -3.82 -9.92 -8.68
CA GLY A 248 -4.73 -10.88 -8.07
C GLY A 248 -5.06 -10.57 -6.60
N SER A 249 -4.60 -9.42 -6.09
CA SER A 249 -5.07 -8.90 -4.79
C SER A 249 -6.58 -8.66 -4.78
N TRP A 250 -7.20 -8.64 -3.59
CA TRP A 250 -8.64 -8.44 -3.44
C TRP A 250 -9.15 -7.17 -4.15
N VAL A 251 -8.36 -6.09 -4.16
CA VAL A 251 -8.69 -4.83 -4.83
C VAL A 251 -8.71 -4.96 -6.35
N ASP A 252 -7.81 -5.76 -6.93
CA ASP A 252 -7.83 -5.99 -8.37
C ASP A 252 -9.14 -6.67 -8.78
N ILE A 253 -9.56 -7.68 -8.02
CA ILE A 253 -10.77 -8.47 -8.28
C ILE A 253 -12.05 -7.65 -8.07
N THR A 254 -12.08 -6.85 -7.01
CA THR A 254 -13.31 -6.14 -6.60
C THR A 254 -13.48 -4.76 -7.25
N VAL A 255 -12.39 -4.11 -7.65
CA VAL A 255 -12.44 -2.74 -8.19
C VAL A 255 -11.81 -2.65 -9.58
N VAL A 256 -10.54 -3.02 -9.73
CA VAL A 256 -9.78 -2.73 -10.97
C VAL A 256 -10.38 -3.45 -12.17
N ILE A 257 -10.74 -4.72 -12.03
CA ILE A 257 -11.39 -5.49 -13.11
C ILE A 257 -12.71 -4.83 -13.51
N TRP A 258 -13.53 -4.38 -12.55
CA TRP A 258 -14.81 -3.74 -12.84
C TRP A 258 -14.65 -2.37 -13.48
N VAL A 259 -13.62 -1.62 -13.10
CA VAL A 259 -13.23 -0.35 -13.76
C VAL A 259 -12.88 -0.61 -15.23
N LEU A 260 -12.06 -1.64 -15.51
CA LEU A 260 -11.70 -2.02 -16.88
C LEU A 260 -12.92 -2.49 -17.68
N VAL A 261 -13.75 -3.36 -17.10
CA VAL A 261 -14.98 -3.84 -17.74
C VAL A 261 -15.93 -2.67 -18.06
N ALA A 262 -16.12 -1.74 -17.12
CA ALA A 262 -16.95 -0.57 -17.33
C ALA A 262 -16.42 0.34 -18.45
N LEU A 263 -15.10 0.55 -18.52
CA LEU A 263 -14.46 1.33 -19.57
C LEU A 263 -14.60 0.66 -20.95
N VAL A 264 -14.35 -0.65 -21.04
CA VAL A 264 -14.51 -1.41 -22.29
C VAL A 264 -15.97 -1.43 -22.73
N ALA A 265 -16.91 -1.70 -21.82
CA ALA A 265 -18.35 -1.66 -22.12
C ALA A 265 -18.79 -0.26 -22.60
N SER A 266 -18.29 0.80 -21.96
CA SER A 266 -18.56 2.18 -22.37
C SER A 266 -18.04 2.47 -23.77
N MET A 267 -16.82 2.01 -24.08
CA MET A 267 -16.23 2.13 -25.42
C MET A 267 -17.09 1.40 -26.46
N VAL A 268 -17.48 0.15 -26.19
CA VAL A 268 -18.32 -0.65 -27.11
C VAL A 268 -19.67 0.01 -27.33
N LEU A 269 -20.32 0.50 -26.27
CA LEU A 269 -21.58 1.25 -26.37
C LEU A 269 -21.42 2.51 -27.22
N TYR A 270 -20.35 3.26 -27.01
CA TYR A 270 -20.07 4.50 -27.75
C TYR A 270 -19.86 4.23 -29.25
N ILE A 271 -19.08 3.21 -29.59
CA ILE A 271 -18.84 2.78 -30.98
C ILE A 271 -20.12 2.20 -31.61
N GLY A 272 -20.92 1.44 -30.86
CA GLY A 272 -22.22 0.94 -31.34
C GLY A 272 -23.20 2.07 -31.67
N CYS A 273 -23.22 3.14 -30.88
CA CYS A 273 -24.04 4.33 -31.17
C CYS A 273 -23.59 5.03 -32.45
N TRP A 274 -22.28 5.13 -32.67
CA TRP A 274 -21.72 5.66 -33.92
C TRP A 274 -22.19 4.87 -35.13
N TRP A 275 -22.15 3.54 -35.08
CA TRP A 275 -22.66 2.70 -36.16
C TRP A 275 -24.16 2.95 -36.40
N ARG A 276 -24.96 3.01 -35.33
CA ARG A 276 -26.40 3.33 -35.44
C ARG A 276 -26.65 4.69 -36.10
N HIS A 277 -25.89 5.73 -35.74
CA HIS A 277 -26.03 7.08 -36.31
C HIS A 277 -25.62 7.18 -37.78
N LEU A 278 -24.77 6.27 -38.27
CA LEU A 278 -24.38 6.19 -39.68
C LEU A 278 -25.43 5.50 -40.58
N THR A 279 -26.45 4.86 -40.00
CA THR A 279 -27.54 4.26 -40.78
C THR A 279 -28.46 5.36 -41.32
N PRO A 280 -28.56 5.58 -42.65
CA PRO A 280 -29.43 6.62 -43.19
C PRO A 280 -30.89 6.41 -42.78
N PRO A 281 -31.66 7.47 -42.47
CA PRO A 281 -33.11 7.34 -42.36
C PRO A 281 -33.66 6.76 -43.67
N ALA A 282 -34.59 5.79 -43.58
CA ALA A 282 -35.30 5.32 -44.75
C ALA A 282 -35.90 6.54 -45.48
N PRO A 283 -35.74 6.65 -46.82
CA PRO A 283 -36.20 7.81 -47.56
C PRO A 283 -37.69 8.03 -47.25
N ALA A 284 -38.02 9.23 -46.77
CA ALA A 284 -39.40 9.62 -46.56
C ALA A 284 -40.17 9.36 -47.86
N ALA A 285 -41.27 8.61 -47.77
CA ALA A 285 -42.11 8.32 -48.92
C ALA A 285 -42.39 9.64 -49.66
N ALA A 286 -42.01 9.69 -50.94
CA ALA A 286 -42.17 10.87 -51.77
C ALA A 286 -43.63 11.36 -51.67
N PRO A 287 -43.87 12.67 -51.47
CA PRO A 287 -45.24 13.18 -51.48
C PRO A 287 -45.93 12.74 -52.77
N PRO A 288 -47.21 12.31 -52.71
CA PRO A 288 -47.92 11.87 -53.90
C PRO A 288 -47.83 12.96 -54.98
N ALA A 289 -47.42 12.57 -56.19
CA ALA A 289 -47.31 13.47 -57.32
C ALA A 289 -48.64 14.22 -57.51
N GLU A 290 -48.60 15.55 -57.51
CA GLU A 290 -49.74 16.39 -57.87
C GLU A 290 -50.21 16.00 -59.28
N VAL A 291 -51.42 15.42 -59.34
CA VAL A 291 -52.09 15.12 -60.60
C VAL A 291 -52.38 16.44 -61.29
N PRO A 292 -51.87 16.71 -62.52
CA PRO A 292 -52.18 17.94 -63.22
C PRO A 292 -53.69 17.99 -63.48
N ALA A 293 -54.33 19.06 -63.04
CA ALA A 293 -55.74 19.30 -63.34
C ALA A 293 -55.94 19.31 -64.87
N PRO A 294 -56.92 18.56 -65.41
CA PRO A 294 -57.16 18.55 -66.84
C PRO A 294 -57.56 19.94 -67.32
N SER A 295 -56.80 20.45 -68.28
CA SER A 295 -57.08 21.69 -68.98
C SER A 295 -58.31 21.53 -69.88
N GLY A 296 -59.42 22.17 -69.48
CA GLY A 296 -60.40 22.80 -70.39
C GLY A 296 -61.45 21.91 -71.06
N SER A 297 -62.72 22.24 -70.82
CA SER A 297 -63.68 22.72 -71.83
C SER A 297 -64.83 23.44 -71.14
#